data_AF-A0AAE9R2C0-F1
#
_entry.id   AF-A0AAE9R2C0-F1
#
_cell.length_a   1.000
_cell.length_b   1.000
_cell.length_c   1.000
_cell.angle_alpha   90.00
_cell.angle_beta   90.00
_cell.angle_gamma   90.00
#
_symmetry.space_group_name_H-M   'P 1'
#
loop_
_entity.id
_entity.type
_entity.pdbx_description
1 polymer ?
#
loop_
_entity_poly.entity_id
_entity_poly.type
_entity_poly.pdbx_seq_one_letter_code
_entity_poly.pdbx_strand_id
1 'polypeptide(L)'
;MTQAILDRYQALKEYQRAGLSNQSFRALAEEAVIDSRLGSPSFWMIWPIEKKAKTIKALLTFLLDLVEMPVELSGQLEDTKALLANFSPDLSPDHPFWKEMASLVDQAFPARTLGEVGDLERRLHQFRYVISSQQAQYIRNYYKQEEMTDGQALAIFLRAKKGPALWRRSPDYTLLDSARLHNKLKIEGEKVIFPDQELSYNIKVLLWFHTEFILDNKGFFLNEIDGEVVTEKGIVNGASFNYGTDGPRHWDLDVDPIRHHDPNFRREVAKGFQSPSRVFRKWFKQNRNDFAFSYFNAKGIYSSDHKSSFSMVKQEAKKFKRLIKYGISKK
;
A
#
# COMPACT_ATOMS: atom_id res chain seq x y z
N MET A 1 40.43 -4.45 -13.21
CA MET A 1 39.14 -5.15 -13.40
C MET A 1 38.11 -4.06 -13.65
N THR A 2 37.41 -4.06 -14.79
CA THR A 2 36.52 -2.94 -15.18
C THR A 2 35.29 -2.88 -14.27
N GLN A 3 34.84 -1.68 -13.89
CA GLN A 3 33.69 -1.47 -12.99
C GLN A 3 32.44 -2.25 -13.44
N ALA A 4 32.18 -2.30 -14.75
CA ALA A 4 31.07 -3.06 -15.31
C ALA A 4 31.11 -4.57 -15.00
N ILE A 5 32.29 -5.18 -14.88
CA ILE A 5 32.42 -6.60 -14.50
C ILE A 5 32.05 -6.79 -13.03
N LEU A 6 32.45 -5.84 -12.17
CA LEU A 6 32.12 -5.87 -10.74
C LEU A 6 30.62 -5.68 -10.51
N ASP A 7 30.00 -4.71 -11.18
CA ASP A 7 28.56 -4.45 -11.08
C ASP A 7 27.75 -5.68 -11.52
N ARG A 8 28.15 -6.29 -12.64
CA ARG A 8 27.53 -7.50 -13.15
C ARG A 8 27.68 -8.69 -12.19
N TYR A 9 28.87 -8.86 -11.61
CA TYR A 9 29.12 -9.89 -10.61
C TYR A 9 28.25 -9.69 -9.36
N GLN A 10 28.12 -8.45 -8.89
CA GLN A 10 27.31 -8.11 -7.73
C GLN A 10 25.83 -8.40 -7.96
N ALA A 11 25.27 -7.99 -9.11
CA ALA A 11 23.88 -8.26 -9.45
C ALA A 11 23.58 -9.78 -9.57
N LEU A 12 24.51 -10.55 -10.16
CA LEU A 12 24.38 -12.02 -10.20
C LEU A 12 24.42 -12.65 -8.81
N LYS A 13 25.25 -12.12 -7.91
CA LYS A 13 25.35 -12.60 -6.53
C LYS A 13 24.05 -12.38 -5.76
N GLU A 14 23.38 -11.25 -5.98
CA GLU A 14 22.07 -10.96 -5.38
C GLU A 14 21.00 -11.93 -5.86
N TYR A 15 20.90 -12.17 -7.18
CA TYR A 15 20.00 -13.20 -7.69
C TYR A 15 20.35 -14.60 -7.17
N GLN A 16 21.63 -14.95 -7.10
CA GLN A 16 22.06 -16.24 -6.58
C GLN A 16 21.66 -16.42 -5.11
N ARG A 17 21.81 -15.37 -4.29
CA ARG A 17 21.36 -15.36 -2.88
C ARG A 17 19.85 -15.57 -2.77
N ALA A 18 19.06 -15.00 -3.68
CA ALA A 18 17.62 -15.18 -3.73
C ALA A 18 17.18 -16.57 -4.21
N GLY A 19 18.11 -17.43 -4.66
CA GLY A 19 17.79 -18.79 -5.12
C GLY A 19 17.40 -18.89 -6.60
N LEU A 20 18.03 -18.07 -7.45
CA LEU A 20 17.90 -18.12 -8.91
C LEU A 20 18.17 -19.54 -9.46
N SER A 21 17.35 -20.00 -10.40
CA SER A 21 17.59 -21.28 -11.07
C SER A 21 18.79 -21.24 -12.03
N ASN A 22 19.39 -22.41 -12.28
CA ASN A 22 20.48 -22.54 -13.26
C ASN A 22 20.07 -22.11 -14.68
N GLN A 23 18.78 -22.27 -15.04
CA GLN A 23 18.28 -21.87 -16.35
C GLN A 23 18.24 -20.34 -16.47
N SER A 24 17.72 -19.65 -15.45
CA SER A 24 17.73 -18.18 -15.40
C SER A 24 19.15 -17.62 -15.30
N PHE A 25 20.05 -18.28 -14.57
CA PHE A 25 21.46 -17.89 -14.52
C PHE A 25 22.10 -17.91 -15.91
N ARG A 26 21.83 -18.95 -16.72
CA ARG A 26 22.31 -19.03 -18.11
C ARG A 26 21.70 -17.94 -18.98
N ALA A 27 20.42 -17.64 -18.82
CA ALA A 27 19.77 -16.55 -19.55
C ALA A 27 20.43 -15.19 -19.26
N LEU A 28 20.71 -14.90 -17.98
CA LEU A 28 21.41 -13.68 -17.59
C LEU A 28 22.90 -13.67 -17.98
N ALA A 29 23.52 -14.83 -18.15
CA ALA A 29 24.94 -14.92 -18.52
C ALA A 29 25.23 -14.37 -19.93
N GLU A 30 24.21 -14.25 -20.78
CA GLU A 30 24.29 -13.66 -22.12
C GLU A 30 24.12 -12.13 -22.08
N GLU A 31 23.61 -11.58 -20.97
CA GLU A 31 23.36 -10.15 -20.82
C GLU A 31 24.61 -9.37 -20.43
N ALA A 32 24.80 -8.22 -21.11
CA ALA A 32 25.88 -7.30 -20.86
C ALA A 32 25.70 -6.52 -19.55
N VAL A 33 24.46 -6.15 -19.22
CA VAL A 33 24.08 -5.41 -18.01
C VAL A 33 23.03 -6.21 -17.26
N ILE A 34 23.24 -6.38 -15.96
CA ILE A 34 22.32 -7.11 -15.09
C ILE A 34 21.91 -6.17 -13.96
N ASP A 35 20.60 -6.01 -13.79
CA ASP A 35 20.00 -5.24 -12.72
C ASP A 35 19.14 -6.19 -11.89
N SER A 36 19.56 -6.49 -10.66
CA SER A 36 18.90 -7.42 -9.75
C SER A 36 17.55 -6.93 -9.22
N ARG A 37 17.24 -5.65 -9.36
CA ARG A 37 16.05 -5.05 -8.75
C ARG A 37 14.76 -5.63 -9.30
N LEU A 38 13.75 -5.72 -8.43
CA LEU A 38 12.42 -6.18 -8.80
C LEU A 38 11.81 -5.26 -9.85
N GLY A 39 11.43 -5.82 -10.99
CA GLY A 39 10.85 -5.09 -12.11
C GLY A 39 11.85 -4.46 -13.07
N SER A 40 13.15 -4.78 -12.96
CA SER A 40 14.15 -4.43 -13.96
C SER A 40 13.98 -5.24 -15.27
N PRO A 41 14.63 -4.83 -16.38
CA PRO A 41 14.70 -5.66 -17.58
C PRO A 41 15.22 -7.08 -17.33
N SER A 42 16.24 -7.23 -16.47
CA SER A 42 16.78 -8.54 -16.10
C SER A 42 15.76 -9.39 -15.32
N PHE A 43 14.97 -8.76 -14.43
CA PHE A 43 13.90 -9.46 -13.73
C PHE A 43 12.85 -10.02 -14.70
N TRP A 44 12.44 -9.23 -15.70
CA TRP A 44 11.46 -9.67 -16.70
C TRP A 44 11.94 -10.83 -17.56
N MET A 45 13.26 -10.93 -17.80
CA MET A 45 13.87 -12.05 -18.50
C MET A 45 13.74 -13.35 -17.71
N ILE A 46 14.01 -13.31 -16.41
CA ILE A 46 14.05 -14.52 -15.57
C ILE A 46 12.67 -14.91 -15.02
N TRP A 47 11.75 -13.96 -14.87
CA TRP A 47 10.44 -14.18 -14.28
C TRP A 47 9.65 -15.34 -14.92
N PRO A 48 9.51 -15.45 -16.26
CA PRO A 48 8.82 -16.58 -16.88
C PRO A 48 9.54 -17.93 -16.69
N ILE A 49 10.86 -17.92 -16.49
CA ILE A 49 11.66 -19.12 -16.25
C ILE A 49 11.43 -19.59 -14.81
N GLU A 50 11.56 -18.70 -13.83
CA GLU A 50 11.35 -19.04 -12.42
C GLU A 50 9.91 -19.50 -12.14
N LYS A 51 8.91 -18.88 -12.79
CA LYS A 51 7.51 -19.33 -12.71
C LYS A 51 7.28 -20.78 -13.12
N LYS A 52 8.04 -21.26 -14.12
CA LYS A 52 7.95 -22.65 -14.58
C LYS A 52 8.75 -23.60 -13.69
N ALA A 53 9.84 -23.10 -13.11
CA ALA A 53 10.78 -23.91 -12.35
C ALA A 53 10.37 -24.10 -10.88
N LYS A 54 9.57 -23.20 -10.30
CA LYS A 54 9.24 -23.17 -8.87
C LYS A 54 7.76 -23.45 -8.60
N THR A 55 7.46 -24.02 -7.44
CA THR A 55 6.10 -23.99 -6.89
C THR A 55 5.70 -22.56 -6.53
N ILE A 56 4.41 -22.26 -6.42
CA ILE A 56 3.94 -20.89 -6.15
C ILE A 56 4.53 -20.34 -4.84
N LYS A 57 4.52 -21.12 -3.76
CA LYS A 57 5.14 -20.68 -2.48
C LYS A 57 6.65 -20.44 -2.62
N ALA A 58 7.38 -21.32 -3.31
CA ALA A 58 8.83 -21.14 -3.53
C ALA A 58 9.13 -19.92 -4.44
N LEU A 59 8.25 -19.62 -5.40
CA LEU A 59 8.35 -18.43 -6.23
C LEU A 59 8.11 -17.14 -5.43
N LEU A 60 7.12 -17.15 -4.53
CA LEU A 60 6.86 -16.03 -3.62
C LEU A 60 8.05 -15.83 -2.66
N THR A 61 8.63 -16.91 -2.12
CA THR A 61 9.86 -16.82 -1.32
C THR A 61 11.00 -16.20 -2.12
N PHE A 62 11.24 -16.66 -3.35
CA PHE A 62 12.26 -16.09 -4.25
C PHE A 62 12.08 -14.58 -4.45
N LEU A 63 10.84 -14.12 -4.67
CA LEU A 63 10.54 -12.70 -4.82
C LEU A 63 10.88 -11.91 -3.55
N LEU A 64 10.46 -12.41 -2.38
CA LEU A 64 10.72 -11.77 -1.10
C LEU A 64 12.21 -11.73 -0.75
N ASP A 65 12.96 -12.76 -1.12
CA ASP A 65 14.41 -12.81 -0.94
C ASP A 65 15.12 -11.84 -1.90
N LEU A 66 14.60 -11.66 -3.11
CA LEU A 66 15.13 -10.69 -4.09
C LEU A 66 15.03 -9.24 -3.61
N VAL A 67 13.94 -8.89 -2.91
CA VAL A 67 13.78 -7.56 -2.31
C VAL A 67 14.37 -7.45 -0.90
N GLU A 68 15.07 -8.50 -0.45
CA GLU A 68 15.63 -8.61 0.90
C GLU A 68 14.59 -8.39 2.02
N MET A 69 13.34 -8.80 1.80
CA MET A 69 12.25 -8.60 2.76
C MET A 69 12.55 -9.32 4.07
N PRO A 70 12.69 -8.62 5.22
CA PRO A 70 12.94 -9.26 6.50
C PRO A 70 11.70 -9.99 6.99
N VAL A 71 11.88 -10.90 7.94
CA VAL A 71 10.75 -11.54 8.65
C VAL A 71 9.88 -10.51 9.37
N GLU A 72 10.49 -9.42 9.84
CA GLU A 72 9.85 -8.38 10.63
C GLU A 72 10.37 -7.00 10.19
N LEU A 73 9.48 -6.10 9.79
CA LEU A 73 9.80 -4.71 9.47
C LEU A 73 10.14 -3.93 10.75
N SER A 74 11.18 -3.11 10.70
CA SER A 74 11.63 -2.29 11.83
C SER A 74 10.83 -0.99 12.01
N GLY A 75 10.23 -0.49 10.93
CA GLY A 75 9.60 0.84 10.88
C GLY A 75 10.59 2.00 10.76
N GLN A 76 11.89 1.73 10.65
CA GLN A 76 12.92 2.76 10.50
C GLN A 76 13.00 3.26 9.06
N LEU A 77 13.28 4.56 8.91
CA LEU A 77 13.36 5.22 7.60
C LEU A 77 14.47 4.63 6.73
N GLU A 78 15.65 4.43 7.30
CA GLU A 78 16.82 3.93 6.53
C GLU A 78 16.63 2.48 6.08
N ASP A 79 16.04 1.62 6.93
CA ASP A 79 15.69 0.24 6.53
C ASP A 79 14.63 0.24 5.43
N THR A 80 13.66 1.16 5.52
CA THR A 80 12.63 1.33 4.47
C THR A 80 13.27 1.75 3.14
N LYS A 81 14.17 2.74 3.16
CA LYS A 81 14.91 3.16 1.96
C LYS A 81 15.74 2.03 1.36
N ALA A 82 16.38 1.22 2.20
CA ALA A 82 17.14 0.05 1.75
C ALA A 82 16.24 -0.97 1.04
N LEU A 83 15.06 -1.27 1.60
CA LEU A 83 14.07 -2.14 0.94
C LEU A 83 13.59 -1.56 -0.40
N LEU A 84 13.31 -0.26 -0.45
CA LEU A 84 12.86 0.42 -1.66
C LEU A 84 13.93 0.46 -2.76
N ALA A 85 15.22 0.46 -2.40
CA ALA A 85 16.32 0.42 -3.36
C ALA A 85 16.36 -0.89 -4.17
N ASN A 86 15.73 -1.96 -3.68
CA ASN A 86 15.63 -3.24 -4.38
C ASN A 86 14.53 -3.28 -5.46
N PHE A 87 13.84 -2.17 -5.72
CA PHE A 87 12.85 -2.06 -6.78
C PHE A 87 13.36 -1.21 -7.94
N SER A 88 13.05 -1.63 -9.16
CA SER A 88 13.30 -0.82 -10.33
C SER A 88 12.46 0.47 -10.25
N PRO A 89 13.06 1.64 -10.56
CA PRO A 89 12.30 2.88 -10.61
C PRO A 89 11.22 2.85 -11.69
N ASP A 90 11.34 1.99 -12.71
CA ASP A 90 10.36 1.90 -13.80
C ASP A 90 9.13 1.02 -13.47
N LEU A 91 9.12 0.35 -12.32
CA LEU A 91 8.00 -0.49 -11.91
C LEU A 91 6.81 0.37 -11.43
N SER A 92 5.91 0.70 -12.35
CA SER A 92 4.77 1.57 -12.08
C SER A 92 3.69 0.89 -11.20
N PRO A 93 2.89 1.67 -10.44
CA PRO A 93 1.78 1.15 -9.64
C PRO A 93 0.68 0.47 -10.46
N ASP A 94 0.57 0.78 -11.75
CA ASP A 94 -0.36 0.17 -12.69
C ASP A 94 0.30 -0.89 -13.60
N HIS A 95 1.48 -1.39 -13.24
CA HIS A 95 2.10 -2.48 -13.98
C HIS A 95 1.31 -3.80 -13.79
N PRO A 96 1.05 -4.59 -14.85
CA PRO A 96 0.29 -5.85 -14.75
C PRO A 96 0.86 -6.88 -13.77
N PHE A 97 2.17 -6.80 -13.50
CA PHE A 97 2.86 -7.64 -12.52
C PHE A 97 2.17 -7.66 -11.16
N TRP A 98 1.63 -6.53 -10.69
CA TRP A 98 0.97 -6.46 -9.39
C TRP A 98 -0.29 -7.33 -9.31
N LYS A 99 -1.05 -7.42 -10.41
CA LYS A 99 -2.21 -8.33 -10.50
C LYS A 99 -1.78 -9.79 -10.52
N GLU A 100 -0.69 -10.09 -11.22
CA GLU A 100 -0.11 -11.43 -11.24
C GLU A 100 0.37 -11.83 -9.84
N MET A 101 1.08 -10.95 -9.14
CA MET A 101 1.57 -11.17 -7.78
C MET A 101 0.41 -11.44 -6.82
N ALA A 102 -0.65 -10.61 -6.85
CA ALA A 102 -1.85 -10.83 -6.06
C ALA A 102 -2.50 -12.20 -6.36
N SER A 103 -2.56 -12.59 -7.63
CA SER A 103 -3.10 -13.90 -8.04
C SER A 103 -2.23 -15.07 -7.55
N LEU A 104 -0.91 -14.93 -7.52
CA LEU A 104 -0.01 -15.94 -6.98
C LEU A 104 -0.23 -16.12 -5.47
N VAL A 105 -0.39 -15.02 -4.73
CA VAL A 105 -0.71 -15.10 -3.29
C VAL A 105 -2.08 -15.75 -3.07
N ASP A 106 -3.11 -15.36 -3.82
CA ASP A 106 -4.45 -15.95 -3.69
C ASP A 106 -4.45 -17.47 -3.95
N GLN A 107 -3.70 -17.92 -4.96
CA GLN A 107 -3.54 -19.35 -5.27
C GLN A 107 -2.71 -20.11 -4.22
N ALA A 108 -1.68 -19.48 -3.66
CA ALA A 108 -0.83 -20.09 -2.62
C ALA A 108 -1.54 -20.25 -1.27
N PHE A 109 -2.56 -19.42 -1.01
CA PHE A 109 -3.22 -19.31 0.29
C PHE A 109 -4.75 -19.38 0.19
N PRO A 110 -5.31 -20.59 -0.03
CA PRO A 110 -6.75 -20.78 -0.04
C PRO A 110 -7.36 -20.47 1.33
N ALA A 111 -8.61 -19.96 1.34
CA ALA A 111 -9.30 -19.55 2.56
C ALA A 111 -8.42 -18.63 3.43
N ARG A 112 -8.36 -18.84 4.75
CA ARG A 112 -7.62 -17.98 5.69
C ARG A 112 -6.21 -18.47 6.01
N THR A 113 -5.63 -19.29 5.15
CA THR A 113 -4.31 -19.89 5.39
C THR A 113 -3.18 -18.85 5.40
N LEU A 114 -3.36 -17.67 4.80
CA LEU A 114 -2.40 -16.57 4.94
C LEU A 114 -2.36 -15.97 6.36
N GLY A 115 -3.40 -16.18 7.16
CA GLY A 115 -3.45 -15.76 8.57
C GLY A 115 -2.84 -16.78 9.54
N GLU A 116 -2.37 -17.93 9.05
CA GLU A 116 -1.69 -18.94 9.86
C GLU A 116 -0.25 -18.52 10.17
N VAL A 117 0.27 -18.98 11.31
CA VAL A 117 1.64 -18.62 11.72
C VAL A 117 2.66 -19.27 10.80
N GLY A 118 3.46 -18.44 10.13
CA GLY A 118 4.63 -18.84 9.37
C GLY A 118 5.42 -17.65 8.85
N ASP A 119 6.68 -17.90 8.47
CA ASP A 119 7.59 -16.83 8.03
C ASP A 119 7.19 -16.27 6.67
N LEU A 120 6.76 -17.13 5.74
CA LEU A 120 6.31 -16.68 4.42
C LEU A 120 5.03 -15.84 4.55
N GLU A 121 4.08 -16.29 5.35
CA GLU A 121 2.81 -15.65 5.66
C GLU A 121 3.05 -14.26 6.27
N ARG A 122 3.95 -14.19 7.26
CA ARG A 122 4.35 -12.92 7.89
C ARG A 122 5.01 -11.97 6.91
N ARG A 123 6.01 -12.44 6.16
CA ARG A 123 6.73 -11.62 5.18
C ARG A 123 5.77 -11.11 4.11
N LEU A 124 4.88 -11.94 3.58
CA LEU A 124 3.90 -11.53 2.56
C LEU A 124 2.92 -10.48 3.09
N HIS A 125 2.39 -10.65 4.30
CA HIS A 125 1.53 -9.63 4.90
C HIS A 125 2.24 -8.29 5.03
N GLN A 126 3.45 -8.29 5.60
CA GLN A 126 4.22 -7.06 5.80
C GLN A 126 4.71 -6.46 4.48
N PHE A 127 4.96 -7.28 3.46
CA PHE A 127 5.40 -6.83 2.14
C PHE A 127 4.36 -5.94 1.45
N ARG A 128 3.08 -6.04 1.81
CA ARG A 128 2.01 -5.14 1.33
C ARG A 128 2.30 -3.66 1.66
N TYR A 129 2.96 -3.40 2.79
CA TYR A 129 3.38 -2.06 3.18
C TYR A 129 4.56 -1.57 2.34
N VAL A 130 5.52 -2.45 2.05
CA VAL A 130 6.68 -2.15 1.19
C VAL A 130 6.21 -1.82 -0.23
N ILE A 131 5.30 -2.62 -0.80
CA ILE A 131 4.71 -2.35 -2.12
C ILE A 131 4.04 -0.97 -2.13
N SER A 132 3.24 -0.65 -1.11
CA SER A 132 2.53 0.63 -1.06
C SER A 132 3.49 1.82 -0.96
N SER A 133 4.58 1.65 -0.21
CA SER A 133 5.67 2.63 -0.10
C SER A 133 6.41 2.82 -1.42
N GLN A 134 6.72 1.72 -2.12
CA GLN A 134 7.34 1.75 -3.44
C GLN A 134 6.45 2.47 -4.45
N GLN A 135 5.15 2.21 -4.42
CA GLN A 135 4.19 2.85 -5.31
C GLN A 135 4.06 4.35 -5.02
N ALA A 136 4.07 4.76 -3.75
CA ALA A 136 4.14 6.17 -3.36
C ALA A 136 5.43 6.81 -3.89
N GLN A 137 6.59 6.15 -3.71
CA GLN A 137 7.87 6.66 -4.19
C GLN A 137 7.92 6.77 -5.72
N TYR A 138 7.31 5.84 -6.46
CA TYR A 138 7.17 5.96 -7.91
C TYR A 138 6.39 7.24 -8.28
N ILE A 139 5.28 7.52 -7.61
CA ILE A 139 4.52 8.76 -7.88
C ILE A 139 5.38 9.99 -7.60
N ARG A 140 6.14 10.00 -6.50
CA ARG A 140 7.03 11.10 -6.14
C ARG A 140 8.12 11.30 -7.20
N ASN A 141 8.82 10.25 -7.58
CA ASN A 141 9.95 10.33 -8.50
C ASN A 141 9.55 10.76 -9.93
N TYR A 142 8.37 10.37 -10.42
CA TYR A 142 7.97 10.61 -11.81
C TYR A 142 7.02 11.78 -12.01
N TYR A 143 6.26 12.18 -10.99
CA TYR A 143 5.17 13.14 -11.14
C TYR A 143 5.26 14.33 -10.20
N LYS A 144 6.03 14.26 -9.10
CA LYS A 144 6.15 15.35 -8.14
C LYS A 144 7.24 16.32 -8.60
N GLN A 145 6.89 17.59 -8.62
CA GLN A 145 7.83 18.70 -8.81
C GLN A 145 8.02 19.42 -7.47
N GLU A 146 9.00 20.32 -7.42
CA GLU A 146 9.18 21.23 -6.28
C GLU A 146 7.86 21.95 -5.95
N GLU A 147 7.57 22.16 -4.67
CA GLU A 147 6.32 22.71 -4.15
C GLU A 147 5.05 21.87 -4.38
N MET A 148 5.12 20.72 -5.07
CA MET A 148 3.95 19.85 -5.21
C MET A 148 3.71 18.98 -3.97
N THR A 149 2.44 18.84 -3.59
CA THR A 149 2.03 17.79 -2.66
C THR A 149 1.99 16.43 -3.36
N ASP A 150 2.08 15.34 -2.58
CA ASP A 150 1.96 13.98 -3.11
C ASP A 150 0.62 13.78 -3.84
N GLY A 151 -0.45 14.37 -3.32
CA GLY A 151 -1.77 14.36 -3.95
C GLY A 151 -1.79 15.07 -5.30
N GLN A 152 -1.03 16.16 -5.48
CA GLN A 152 -0.92 16.80 -6.80
C GLN A 152 -0.20 15.90 -7.80
N ALA A 153 0.89 15.26 -7.39
CA ALA A 153 1.61 14.29 -8.21
C ALA A 153 0.72 13.08 -8.58
N LEU A 154 0.01 12.50 -7.59
CA LEU A 154 -0.94 11.40 -7.82
C LEU A 154 -2.05 11.82 -8.79
N ALA A 155 -2.57 13.05 -8.66
CA ALA A 155 -3.62 13.53 -9.54
C ALA A 155 -3.17 13.64 -11.01
N ILE A 156 -1.89 13.95 -11.27
CA ILE A 156 -1.31 13.94 -12.62
C ILE A 156 -1.27 12.50 -13.15
N PHE A 157 -0.74 11.55 -12.38
CA PHE A 157 -0.71 10.13 -12.74
C PHE A 157 -2.10 9.56 -13.07
N LEU A 158 -3.13 9.92 -12.29
CA LEU A 158 -4.49 9.44 -12.49
C LEU A 158 -5.23 10.12 -13.66
N ARG A 159 -4.78 11.28 -14.12
CA ARG A 159 -5.44 12.03 -15.21
C ARG A 159 -5.42 11.27 -16.53
N ALA A 160 -4.36 10.50 -16.77
CA ALA A 160 -4.22 9.65 -17.96
C ALA A 160 -5.09 8.37 -17.90
N LYS A 161 -5.77 8.10 -16.78
CA LYS A 161 -6.51 6.85 -16.55
C LYS A 161 -8.02 7.01 -16.66
N LYS A 162 -8.74 5.92 -16.88
CA LYS A 162 -10.21 5.87 -16.95
C LYS A 162 -10.82 6.04 -15.55
N GLY A 163 -11.06 7.27 -15.10
CA GLY A 163 -11.64 7.53 -13.77
C GLY A 163 -13.09 7.06 -13.56
N PRO A 164 -13.72 7.34 -12.41
CA PRO A 164 -15.11 6.93 -12.17
C PRO A 164 -16.13 7.82 -12.90
N ALA A 165 -17.05 7.19 -13.65
CA ALA A 165 -18.17 7.83 -14.34
C ALA A 165 -19.43 6.95 -14.26
N LEU A 166 -20.63 7.54 -14.28
CA LEU A 166 -21.90 6.81 -14.11
C LEU A 166 -22.11 5.69 -15.14
N TRP A 167 -21.61 5.86 -16.36
CA TRP A 167 -21.71 4.88 -17.45
C TRP A 167 -20.54 3.89 -17.52
N ARG A 168 -19.50 4.06 -16.69
CA ARG A 168 -18.27 3.27 -16.77
C ARG A 168 -18.31 2.13 -15.76
N ARG A 169 -18.42 0.90 -16.26
CA ARG A 169 -18.46 -0.33 -15.44
C ARG A 169 -17.11 -0.70 -14.82
N SER A 170 -16.01 -0.39 -15.53
CA SER A 170 -14.66 -0.77 -15.10
C SER A 170 -13.72 0.45 -15.18
N PRO A 171 -13.79 1.36 -14.19
CA PRO A 171 -12.80 2.42 -14.08
C PRO A 171 -11.44 1.87 -13.65
N ASP A 172 -10.37 2.54 -14.02
CA ASP A 172 -9.03 2.16 -13.59
C ASP A 172 -8.82 2.46 -12.10
N TYR A 173 -9.38 3.58 -11.62
CA TYR A 173 -9.35 3.96 -10.23
C TYR A 173 -10.72 4.42 -9.71
N THR A 174 -10.88 4.36 -8.39
CA THR A 174 -12.09 4.80 -7.68
C THR A 174 -11.73 5.58 -6.41
N LEU A 175 -12.65 6.47 -6.03
CA LEU A 175 -12.66 7.24 -4.78
C LEU A 175 -13.94 6.93 -3.97
N LEU A 176 -14.69 5.90 -4.38
CA LEU A 176 -16.00 5.55 -3.82
C LEU A 176 -15.88 4.60 -2.63
N ASP A 177 -14.76 3.89 -2.54
CA ASP A 177 -14.45 3.00 -1.43
C ASP A 177 -14.33 3.77 -0.12
N SER A 178 -14.77 3.12 0.95
CA SER A 178 -14.83 3.74 2.26
C SER A 178 -13.42 3.92 2.83
N ALA A 179 -12.98 5.16 3.03
CA ALA A 179 -11.75 5.48 3.76
C ALA A 179 -11.91 5.39 5.29
N ARG A 180 -13.04 4.86 5.81
CA ARG A 180 -13.37 4.79 7.23
C ARG A 180 -12.25 4.19 8.09
N LEU A 181 -11.62 3.11 7.62
CA LEU A 181 -10.56 2.42 8.37
C LEU A 181 -9.25 3.21 8.45
N HIS A 182 -9.09 4.25 7.62
CA HIS A 182 -7.92 5.14 7.59
C HIS A 182 -8.21 6.47 8.30
N ASN A 183 -9.24 6.56 9.13
CA ASN A 183 -9.59 7.77 9.89
C ASN A 183 -9.67 7.45 11.38
N LYS A 184 -8.62 6.82 11.92
CA LYS A 184 -8.58 6.37 13.32
C LYS A 184 -8.32 7.53 14.28
N LEU A 185 -8.91 7.44 15.47
CA LEU A 185 -8.68 8.36 16.59
C LEU A 185 -8.34 7.58 17.85
N LYS A 186 -7.51 8.17 18.71
CA LYS A 186 -7.28 7.68 20.07
C LYS A 186 -8.17 8.45 21.03
N ILE A 187 -8.71 7.75 22.02
CA ILE A 187 -9.61 8.34 23.01
C ILE A 187 -9.05 8.06 24.40
N GLU A 188 -8.80 9.13 25.15
CA GLU A 188 -8.25 9.09 26.50
C GLU A 188 -9.16 9.90 27.41
N GLY A 189 -10.07 9.22 28.11
CA GLY A 189 -11.14 9.88 28.86
C GLY A 189 -12.05 10.69 27.93
N GLU A 190 -12.12 12.00 28.15
CA GLU A 190 -12.88 12.92 27.30
C GLU A 190 -12.07 13.48 26.12
N LYS A 191 -10.74 13.24 26.09
CA LYS A 191 -9.86 13.75 25.04
C LYS A 191 -9.94 12.86 23.79
N VAL A 192 -10.18 13.50 22.65
CA VAL A 192 -10.12 12.89 21.33
C VAL A 192 -8.83 13.33 20.65
N ILE A 193 -7.98 12.38 20.28
CA ILE A 193 -6.65 12.62 19.77
C ILE A 193 -6.57 12.08 18.34
N PHE A 194 -6.29 12.97 17.40
CA PHE A 194 -5.91 12.59 16.05
C PHE A 194 -4.45 12.12 16.05
N PRO A 195 -4.06 11.20 15.15
CA PRO A 195 -2.65 10.91 14.91
C PRO A 195 -1.85 12.17 14.59
N ASP A 196 -0.61 12.23 15.08
CA ASP A 196 0.27 13.42 15.11
C ASP A 196 -0.35 14.63 15.83
N GLN A 197 -1.42 14.42 16.60
CA GLN A 197 -2.23 15.49 17.21
C GLN A 197 -2.77 16.49 16.18
N GLU A 198 -2.89 16.07 14.92
CA GLU A 198 -3.30 16.92 13.81
C GLU A 198 -4.65 16.48 13.25
N LEU A 199 -5.62 17.39 13.20
CA LEU A 199 -6.91 17.12 12.57
C LEU A 199 -6.71 16.80 11.08
N SER A 200 -7.05 15.57 10.70
CA SER A 200 -7.03 15.11 9.31
C SER A 200 -8.21 14.20 8.99
N TYR A 201 -8.70 14.31 7.76
CA TYR A 201 -9.73 13.45 7.18
C TYR A 201 -9.19 12.82 5.91
N ASN A 202 -8.76 11.58 6.04
CA ASN A 202 -7.99 10.90 5.01
C ASN A 202 -8.92 10.33 3.94
N ILE A 203 -8.49 10.41 2.68
CA ILE A 203 -9.18 9.84 1.53
C ILE A 203 -8.45 8.60 1.02
N LYS A 204 -9.21 7.68 0.44
CA LYS A 204 -8.69 6.48 -0.22
C LYS A 204 -8.84 6.60 -1.73
N VAL A 205 -7.77 6.31 -2.44
CA VAL A 205 -7.75 6.11 -3.89
C VAL A 205 -7.39 4.65 -4.14
N LEU A 206 -8.26 3.93 -4.85
CA LEU A 206 -8.05 2.52 -5.15
C LEU A 206 -7.90 2.32 -6.66
N LEU A 207 -6.79 1.73 -7.08
CA LEU A 207 -6.42 1.47 -8.46
C LEU A 207 -6.50 -0.04 -8.71
N TRP A 208 -7.44 -0.45 -9.57
CA TRP A 208 -7.76 -1.84 -9.88
C TRP A 208 -7.85 -2.78 -8.67
N PHE A 209 -8.42 -2.30 -7.56
CA PHE A 209 -8.57 -3.02 -6.28
C PHE A 209 -7.27 -3.33 -5.51
N HIS A 210 -6.15 -3.55 -6.21
CA HIS A 210 -4.89 -3.98 -5.61
C HIS A 210 -4.05 -2.85 -5.04
N THR A 211 -3.96 -1.72 -5.76
CA THR A 211 -3.12 -0.59 -5.34
C THR A 211 -3.95 0.43 -4.59
N GLU A 212 -3.54 0.76 -3.37
CA GLU A 212 -4.20 1.72 -2.50
C GLU A 212 -3.27 2.90 -2.26
N PHE A 213 -3.81 4.12 -2.37
CA PHE A 213 -3.18 5.33 -1.87
C PHE A 213 -4.09 5.96 -0.84
N ILE A 214 -3.51 6.32 0.31
CA ILE A 214 -4.18 7.11 1.33
C ILE A 214 -3.55 8.49 1.34
N LEU A 215 -4.38 9.52 1.23
CA LEU A 215 -3.94 10.92 1.31
C LEU A 215 -4.57 11.57 2.54
N ASP A 216 -3.76 12.32 3.29
CA ASP A 216 -4.27 13.22 4.31
C ASP A 216 -4.93 14.48 3.70
N ASN A 217 -5.49 15.34 4.56
CA ASN A 217 -6.14 16.58 4.11
C ASN A 217 -5.16 17.63 3.55
N LYS A 218 -3.85 17.49 3.79
CA LYS A 218 -2.78 18.31 3.21
C LYS A 218 -2.27 17.74 1.88
N GLY A 219 -2.67 16.52 1.54
CA GLY A 219 -2.29 15.84 0.31
C GLY A 219 -0.94 15.14 0.41
N PHE A 220 -0.50 14.73 1.60
CA PHE A 220 0.64 13.83 1.77
C PHE A 220 0.19 12.37 1.76
N PHE A 221 1.03 11.48 1.22
CA PHE A 221 0.80 10.06 1.34
C PHE A 221 0.90 9.60 2.79
N LEU A 222 0.02 8.66 3.15
CA LEU A 222 0.10 7.94 4.41
C LEU A 222 0.48 6.49 4.11
N ASN A 223 1.65 6.07 4.57
CA ASN A 223 2.15 4.70 4.46
C ASN A 223 2.63 4.24 5.84
N GLU A 224 2.43 2.94 6.14
CA GLU A 224 2.92 2.33 7.39
C GLU A 224 4.45 2.42 7.51
N ILE A 225 5.13 2.35 6.38
CA ILE A 225 6.55 2.62 6.21
C ILE A 225 6.71 3.51 4.98
N ASP A 226 7.03 4.79 5.18
CA ASP A 226 7.22 5.74 4.08
C ASP A 226 8.71 5.89 3.76
N GLY A 227 9.05 5.99 2.47
CA GLY A 227 10.44 6.12 2.00
C GLY A 227 11.10 7.48 2.27
N GLU A 228 10.32 8.50 2.65
CA GLU A 228 10.80 9.87 2.88
C GLU A 228 10.61 10.33 4.34
N VAL A 229 9.49 9.95 5.01
CA VAL A 229 9.19 10.45 6.36
C VAL A 229 8.34 9.50 7.23
N VAL A 230 8.79 9.22 8.45
CA VAL A 230 8.02 8.43 9.42
C VAL A 230 7.11 9.34 10.24
N THR A 231 5.80 9.06 10.25
CA THR A 231 4.78 9.83 10.99
C THR A 231 3.80 8.91 11.72
N GLU A 232 3.20 9.36 12.83
CA GLU A 232 2.18 8.56 13.55
C GLU A 232 0.96 8.32 12.65
N LYS A 233 0.51 9.36 11.92
CA LYS A 233 -0.63 9.21 11.01
C LYS A 233 -0.37 8.25 9.86
N GLY A 234 0.86 8.18 9.36
CA GLY A 234 1.28 7.17 8.37
C GLY A 234 1.18 5.76 8.92
N ILE A 235 1.76 5.50 10.09
CA ILE A 235 1.75 4.18 10.74
C ILE A 235 0.32 3.73 11.08
N VAL A 236 -0.52 4.65 11.57
CA VAL A 236 -1.88 4.34 12.06
C VAL A 236 -2.88 4.20 10.91
N ASN A 237 -2.80 5.02 9.87
CA ASN A 237 -3.81 5.13 8.81
C ASN A 237 -3.30 4.77 7.42
N GLY A 238 -2.09 4.24 7.32
CA GLY A 238 -1.38 4.02 6.07
C GLY A 238 -2.11 3.13 5.05
N ALA A 239 -1.61 3.22 3.81
CA ALA A 239 -2.04 2.44 2.68
C ALA A 239 -1.38 1.06 2.65
N SER A 240 -2.16 0.05 2.27
CA SER A 240 -1.64 -1.30 2.06
C SER A 240 -2.11 -1.89 0.72
N PHE A 241 -1.22 -2.59 0.04
CA PHE A 241 -1.55 -3.32 -1.19
C PHE A 241 -2.53 -4.45 -0.88
N ASN A 242 -3.45 -4.76 -1.79
CA ASN A 242 -4.41 -5.85 -1.61
C ASN A 242 -4.03 -7.05 -2.48
N TYR A 243 -3.83 -8.21 -1.88
CA TYR A 243 -3.74 -9.48 -2.59
C TYR A 243 -5.13 -10.02 -2.94
N GLY A 244 -6.11 -9.77 -2.08
CA GLY A 244 -7.49 -10.19 -2.30
C GLY A 244 -8.15 -9.50 -3.48
N THR A 245 -9.30 -10.04 -3.85
CA THR A 245 -10.26 -9.43 -4.78
C THR A 245 -11.45 -8.87 -4.01
N ASP A 246 -12.25 -8.03 -4.67
CA ASP A 246 -13.45 -7.45 -4.05
C ASP A 246 -14.38 -8.53 -3.50
N GLY A 247 -14.91 -8.28 -2.30
CA GLY A 247 -15.72 -9.23 -1.55
C GLY A 247 -14.94 -10.05 -0.49
N PRO A 248 -15.28 -11.33 -0.27
CA PRO A 248 -14.77 -12.11 0.86
C PRO A 248 -13.25 -12.33 0.84
N ARG A 249 -12.64 -12.47 -0.35
CA ARG A 249 -11.19 -12.74 -0.45
C ARG A 249 -10.32 -11.60 0.07
N HIS A 250 -10.78 -10.35 -0.04
CA HIS A 250 -10.14 -9.22 0.63
C HIS A 250 -10.05 -9.43 2.14
N TRP A 251 -11.10 -9.96 2.78
CA TRP A 251 -11.04 -10.23 4.21
C TRP A 251 -10.03 -11.31 4.56
N ASP A 252 -10.03 -12.41 3.81
CA ASP A 252 -9.17 -13.55 4.09
C ASP A 252 -7.66 -13.25 3.88
N LEU A 253 -7.31 -12.46 2.86
CA LEU A 253 -5.91 -12.21 2.51
C LEU A 253 -5.37 -10.87 3.03
N ASP A 254 -6.21 -9.86 3.21
CA ASP A 254 -5.75 -8.51 3.50
C ASP A 254 -6.10 -8.03 4.91
N VAL A 255 -7.12 -8.63 5.55
CA VAL A 255 -7.62 -8.17 6.86
C VAL A 255 -7.38 -9.18 7.98
N ASP A 256 -7.72 -10.46 7.77
CA ASP A 256 -7.51 -11.53 8.76
C ASP A 256 -6.03 -11.67 9.20
N PRO A 257 -5.04 -11.59 8.29
CA PRO A 257 -3.62 -11.73 8.65
C PRO A 257 -3.09 -10.63 9.60
N ILE A 258 -3.74 -9.46 9.66
CA ILE A 258 -3.35 -8.32 10.52
C ILE A 258 -3.15 -8.77 11.96
N ARG A 259 -4.01 -9.67 12.48
CA ARG A 259 -3.94 -10.09 13.89
C ARG A 259 -2.62 -10.76 14.25
N HIS A 260 -2.02 -11.49 13.31
CA HIS A 260 -0.86 -12.35 13.55
C HIS A 260 0.43 -11.79 12.97
N HIS A 261 0.33 -11.04 11.88
CA HIS A 261 1.49 -10.72 11.05
C HIS A 261 1.83 -9.23 10.99
N ASP A 262 0.99 -8.35 11.54
CA ASP A 262 1.31 -6.92 11.65
C ASP A 262 2.65 -6.71 12.37
N PRO A 263 3.48 -5.76 11.93
CA PRO A 263 4.78 -5.59 12.54
C PRO A 263 4.69 -4.98 13.95
N ASN A 264 5.62 -5.35 14.82
CA ASN A 264 5.66 -4.94 16.23
C ASN A 264 5.59 -3.42 16.38
N PHE A 265 6.39 -2.67 15.62
CA PHE A 265 6.43 -1.20 15.71
C PHE A 265 5.04 -0.59 15.44
N ARG A 266 4.31 -1.11 14.45
CA ARG A 266 2.97 -0.63 14.10
C ARG A 266 1.98 -0.95 15.21
N ARG A 267 2.02 -2.15 15.79
CA ARG A 267 1.12 -2.53 16.89
C ARG A 267 1.30 -1.63 18.11
N GLU A 268 2.53 -1.26 18.44
CA GLU A 268 2.82 -0.34 19.55
C GLU A 268 2.31 1.08 19.26
N VAL A 269 2.59 1.63 18.08
CA VAL A 269 2.13 2.98 17.69
C VAL A 269 0.61 3.06 17.54
N ALA A 270 -0.02 2.04 16.95
CA ALA A 270 -1.47 1.99 16.73
C ALA A 270 -2.27 1.69 18.01
N LYS A 271 -1.60 1.44 19.14
CA LYS A 271 -2.27 1.08 20.40
C LYS A 271 -3.20 2.21 20.88
N GLY A 272 -4.47 1.85 21.06
CA GLY A 272 -5.52 2.79 21.50
C GLY A 272 -6.16 3.60 20.37
N PHE A 273 -5.60 3.58 19.16
CA PHE A 273 -6.28 4.12 17.99
C PHE A 273 -7.37 3.15 17.51
N GLN A 274 -8.55 3.69 17.23
CA GLN A 274 -9.68 2.92 16.73
C GLN A 274 -10.31 3.61 15.53
N SER A 275 -10.87 2.81 14.62
CA SER A 275 -11.61 3.31 13.46
C SER A 275 -13.05 3.65 13.83
N PRO A 276 -13.67 4.64 13.16
CA PRO A 276 -15.09 4.93 13.34
C PRO A 276 -15.95 3.73 12.97
N SER A 277 -17.04 3.50 13.68
CA SER A 277 -17.96 2.38 13.41
C SER A 277 -18.82 2.66 12.16
N ARG A 278 -19.21 1.61 11.44
CA ARG A 278 -20.07 1.73 10.24
C ARG A 278 -21.55 1.63 10.61
N VAL A 279 -22.11 2.63 11.33
CA VAL A 279 -23.51 2.60 11.77
C VAL A 279 -24.33 3.79 11.28
N PHE A 280 -25.37 3.53 10.51
CA PHE A 280 -26.12 4.57 9.80
C PHE A 280 -27.20 5.30 10.62
N ARG A 281 -27.86 4.67 11.61
CA ARG A 281 -28.91 5.33 12.42
C ARG A 281 -28.93 4.88 13.87
N LYS A 282 -29.41 5.76 14.76
CA LYS A 282 -29.56 5.53 16.21
C LYS A 282 -30.60 4.45 16.55
N TRP A 283 -31.64 4.29 15.74
CA TRP A 283 -32.78 3.39 16.00
C TRP A 283 -32.48 1.91 15.71
N PHE A 284 -31.43 1.61 14.94
CA PHE A 284 -31.04 0.24 14.60
C PHE A 284 -30.10 -0.39 15.62
N LYS A 285 -30.16 0.01 16.91
CA LYS A 285 -29.20 -0.42 17.92
C LYS A 285 -29.82 -0.87 19.25
N GLN A 286 -29.16 -1.87 19.84
CA GLN A 286 -29.35 -2.31 21.21
C GLN A 286 -28.74 -1.33 22.25
N ASN A 287 -27.67 -0.57 21.91
CA ASN A 287 -27.00 0.37 22.83
C ASN A 287 -26.75 1.78 22.23
N ARG A 288 -26.99 2.85 23.02
CA ARG A 288 -26.83 4.25 22.59
C ARG A 288 -25.37 4.65 22.27
N ASN A 289 -24.40 4.05 22.96
CA ASN A 289 -22.98 4.44 22.87
C ASN A 289 -22.40 4.18 21.50
N ASP A 290 -22.75 3.08 20.84
CA ASP A 290 -22.12 2.72 19.59
C ASP A 290 -22.40 3.73 18.45
N PHE A 291 -23.49 4.51 18.50
CA PHE A 291 -23.77 5.56 17.50
C PHE A 291 -22.91 6.80 17.73
N ALA A 292 -22.43 7.04 18.96
CA ALA A 292 -21.48 8.12 19.24
C ALA A 292 -20.16 7.91 18.46
N PHE A 293 -19.73 6.67 18.27
CA PHE A 293 -18.53 6.31 17.51
C PHE A 293 -18.77 6.17 16.00
N SER A 294 -19.97 6.49 15.50
CA SER A 294 -20.31 6.25 14.09
C SER A 294 -19.60 7.23 13.15
N TYR A 295 -19.10 6.68 12.04
CA TYR A 295 -18.58 7.41 10.89
C TYR A 295 -19.59 8.40 10.29
N PHE A 296 -20.89 8.13 10.46
CA PHE A 296 -21.99 8.90 9.87
C PHE A 296 -22.62 9.89 10.86
N ASN A 297 -22.24 9.86 12.15
CA ASN A 297 -22.84 10.72 13.17
C ASN A 297 -22.17 12.10 13.18
N ALA A 298 -22.93 13.14 12.87
CA ALA A 298 -22.47 14.54 12.85
C ALA A 298 -22.36 15.19 14.24
N LYS A 299 -22.75 14.48 15.29
CA LYS A 299 -22.59 14.86 16.71
C LYS A 299 -21.83 13.79 17.49
N GLY A 300 -21.08 12.95 16.78
CA GLY A 300 -20.32 11.84 17.34
C GLY A 300 -18.88 12.21 17.65
N ILE A 301 -18.14 11.26 18.23
CA ILE A 301 -16.73 11.43 18.62
C ILE A 301 -15.84 11.74 17.41
N TYR A 302 -16.15 11.17 16.24
CA TYR A 302 -15.40 11.39 15.00
C TYR A 302 -15.87 12.63 14.21
N SER A 303 -16.82 13.41 14.75
CA SER A 303 -17.32 14.61 14.08
C SER A 303 -16.45 15.83 14.36
N SER A 304 -16.48 16.80 13.44
CA SER A 304 -15.87 18.12 13.60
C SER A 304 -16.80 19.14 12.95
N ASP A 305 -16.95 20.32 13.55
CA ASP A 305 -17.79 21.42 13.06
C ASP A 305 -19.21 20.98 12.64
N HIS A 306 -19.85 20.14 13.47
CA HIS A 306 -21.18 19.56 13.21
C HIS A 306 -21.29 18.78 11.89
N LYS A 307 -20.16 18.29 11.36
CA LYS A 307 -20.08 17.40 10.20
C LYS A 307 -19.55 16.05 10.63
N SER A 308 -20.17 14.98 10.13
CA SER A 308 -19.67 13.63 10.34
C SER A 308 -18.34 13.41 9.62
N SER A 309 -17.51 12.49 10.12
CA SER A 309 -16.27 12.08 9.45
C SER A 309 -16.53 11.66 7.99
N PHE A 310 -17.63 10.94 7.71
CA PHE A 310 -18.06 10.63 6.34
C PHE A 310 -18.24 11.89 5.47
N SER A 311 -18.87 12.93 5.99
CA SER A 311 -19.09 14.18 5.26
C SER A 311 -17.78 14.91 4.97
N MET A 312 -16.85 14.90 5.93
CA MET A 312 -15.53 15.52 5.79
C MET A 312 -14.67 14.78 4.75
N VAL A 313 -14.57 13.45 4.86
CA VAL A 313 -13.88 12.61 3.86
C VAL A 313 -14.47 12.78 2.46
N LYS A 314 -15.80 12.88 2.34
CA LYS A 314 -16.47 13.12 1.05
C LYS A 314 -16.14 14.49 0.46
N GLN A 315 -15.95 15.52 1.31
CA GLN A 315 -15.51 16.84 0.88
C GLN A 315 -14.07 16.78 0.35
N GLU A 316 -13.15 16.14 1.07
CA GLU A 316 -11.76 15.96 0.62
C GLU A 316 -11.68 15.16 -0.69
N ALA A 317 -12.44 14.07 -0.82
CA ALA A 317 -12.49 13.27 -2.05
C ALA A 317 -13.02 14.09 -3.24
N LYS A 318 -13.98 15.00 -3.00
CA LYS A 318 -14.49 15.91 -4.03
C LYS A 318 -13.44 16.95 -4.44
N LYS A 319 -12.65 17.47 -3.50
CA LYS A 319 -11.52 18.37 -3.82
C LYS A 319 -10.48 17.65 -4.67
N PHE A 320 -10.10 16.44 -4.26
CA PHE A 320 -9.15 15.62 -5.01
C PHE A 320 -9.65 15.25 -6.42
N LYS A 321 -10.94 14.90 -6.56
CA LYS A 321 -11.55 14.66 -7.88
C LYS A 321 -11.49 15.90 -8.79
N ARG A 322 -11.66 17.11 -8.24
CA ARG A 322 -11.49 18.36 -8.98
C ARG A 322 -10.04 18.57 -9.39
N LEU A 323 -9.08 18.26 -8.50
CA LEU A 323 -7.65 18.35 -8.79
C LEU A 323 -7.23 17.42 -9.95
N ILE A 324 -7.76 16.19 -10.00
CA ILE A 324 -7.52 15.30 -11.15
C ILE A 324 -8.07 15.93 -12.44
N LYS A 325 -9.32 16.40 -12.41
CA LYS A 325 -10.03 16.90 -13.61
C LYS A 325 -9.48 18.22 -14.15
N TYR A 326 -9.14 19.15 -13.27
CA TYR A 326 -8.83 20.53 -13.66
C TYR A 326 -7.37 20.93 -13.38
N GLY A 327 -6.61 20.09 -12.67
CA GLY A 327 -5.24 20.42 -12.25
C GLY A 327 -5.20 21.45 -11.13
N ILE A 328 -3.99 21.94 -10.86
CA ILE A 328 -3.77 23.04 -9.91
C ILE A 328 -4.32 24.30 -10.59
N SER A 329 -5.30 24.96 -9.96
CA SER A 329 -5.74 26.27 -10.45
C SER A 329 -4.55 27.22 -10.30
N LYS A 330 -3.98 27.68 -11.42
CA LYS A 330 -3.09 28.84 -11.40
C LYS A 330 -3.91 30.00 -10.86
N LYS A 331 -3.55 30.51 -9.69
CA LYS A 331 -4.04 31.81 -9.23
C LYS A 331 -3.30 32.90 -9.95
#